data_AF-R6FAZ5-F1
#
_entry.id   AF-R6FAZ5-F1
#
_cell.length_a   1.000
_cell.length_b   1.000
_cell.length_c   1.000
_cell.angle_alpha   90.00
_cell.angle_beta   90.00
_cell.angle_gamma   90.00
#
_symmetry.space_group_name_H-M   'P 1'
#
loop_
_entity.id
_entity.type
_entity.pdbx_description
1 polymer ?
#
loop_
_entity_poly.entity_id
_entity_poly.type
_entity_poly.pdbx_seq_one_letter_code
_entity_poly.pdbx_strand_id
1 'polypeptide(L)'
;MNKFYICIYRKSICKSMNFEQLCFTTFCVGSLADALKMSAGQVYSMLRSSGILTGYLLPGYDVLHTFSKEYIVEDLLSYMKEKGVLK
;
A
#
# COMPACT_ATOMS: atom_id res chain seq x y z
N MET A 1 -22.52 -21.59 -17.17
CA MET A 1 -22.41 -20.53 -16.15
C MET A 1 -21.39 -19.50 -16.62
N ASN A 2 -21.80 -18.26 -16.88
CA ASN A 2 -21.00 -17.27 -17.59
C ASN A 2 -19.88 -16.68 -16.71
N LYS A 3 -18.64 -16.63 -17.24
CA LYS A 3 -17.47 -15.91 -16.66
C LYS A 3 -17.77 -14.46 -16.27
N PHE A 4 -18.80 -13.87 -16.88
CA PHE A 4 -19.29 -12.53 -16.58
C PHE A 4 -19.82 -12.38 -15.14
N TYR A 5 -20.49 -13.40 -14.57
CA TYR A 5 -21.07 -13.32 -13.22
C TYR A 5 -20.02 -13.27 -12.10
N ILE A 6 -18.86 -13.92 -12.30
CA ILE A 6 -17.74 -13.88 -11.34
C ILE A 6 -17.07 -12.48 -11.33
N CYS A 7 -17.09 -11.77 -12.46
CA CYS A 7 -16.43 -10.47 -12.59
C CYS A 7 -17.17 -9.36 -11.81
N ILE A 8 -18.50 -9.47 -11.63
CA ILE A 8 -19.30 -8.44 -10.97
C ILE A 8 -19.24 -8.55 -9.44
N TYR A 9 -19.05 -9.77 -8.90
CA TYR A 9 -18.89 -10.00 -7.45
C TYR A 9 -17.45 -9.84 -6.92
N ARG A 10 -16.47 -9.59 -7.81
CA ARG A 10 -15.11 -9.16 -7.44
C ARG A 10 -14.93 -7.65 -7.54
N LYS A 11 -15.99 -6.89 -7.29
CA LYS A 11 -15.86 -5.46 -7.04
C LYS A 11 -15.42 -5.31 -5.58
N SER A 12 -14.11 -5.42 -5.36
CA SER A 12 -13.50 -5.04 -4.08
C SER A 12 -14.10 -3.70 -3.67
N ILE A 13 -14.69 -3.66 -2.48
CA ILE A 13 -15.14 -2.42 -1.86
C ILE A 13 -13.95 -1.47 -1.93
N CYS A 14 -13.98 -0.49 -2.84
CA CYS A 14 -13.04 0.62 -2.81
C CYS A 14 -13.41 1.41 -1.57
N LYS A 15 -12.87 1.00 -0.42
CA LYS A 15 -13.01 1.76 0.83
C LYS A 15 -12.48 3.15 0.51
N SER A 16 -13.35 4.15 0.60
CA SER A 16 -12.95 5.54 0.40
C SER A 16 -11.89 5.86 1.46
N MET A 17 -10.70 6.22 0.99
CA MET A 17 -9.60 6.61 1.86
C MET A 17 -9.92 7.96 2.47
N ASN A 18 -9.87 8.06 3.81
CA ASN A 18 -10.08 9.36 4.47
C ASN A 18 -8.84 10.26 4.29
N PHE A 19 -8.96 11.53 4.69
CA PHE A 19 -7.89 12.50 4.51
C PHE A 19 -6.59 12.09 5.24
N GLU A 20 -6.69 11.57 6.46
CA GLU A 20 -5.52 11.16 7.23
C GLU A 20 -4.81 9.95 6.63
N GLN A 21 -5.58 8.98 6.15
CA GLN A 21 -5.06 7.83 5.43
C GLN A 21 -4.40 8.24 4.11
N LEU A 22 -4.92 9.26 3.43
CA LEU A 22 -4.30 9.83 2.23
C LEU A 22 -2.96 10.48 2.56
N CYS A 23 -2.89 11.31 3.61
CA CYS A 23 -1.67 11.95 4.08
C CYS A 23 -0.62 10.90 4.46
N PHE A 24 -1.01 9.90 5.25
CA PHE A 24 -0.14 8.80 5.64
C PHE A 24 0.34 7.96 4.46
N THR A 25 -0.56 7.59 3.54
CA THR A 25 -0.20 6.85 2.33
C THR A 25 0.80 7.64 1.47
N THR A 26 0.57 8.94 1.31
CA THR A 26 1.46 9.83 0.55
C THR A 26 2.84 9.91 1.20
N PHE A 27 2.88 10.01 2.53
CA PHE A 27 4.11 9.96 3.31
C PHE A 27 4.88 8.64 3.14
N CYS A 28 4.20 7.49 3.23
CA CYS A 28 4.82 6.18 3.01
C CYS A 28 5.38 6.05 1.60
N VAL A 29 4.61 6.46 0.58
CA VAL A 29 5.04 6.42 -0.82
C VAL A 29 6.29 7.26 -1.04
N GLY A 30 6.32 8.50 -0.54
CA GLY A 30 7.48 9.38 -0.66
C GLY A 30 8.71 8.80 0.05
N SER A 31 8.54 8.33 1.29
CA SER A 31 9.65 7.77 2.08
C SER A 31 10.25 6.51 1.45
N LEU A 32 9.40 5.64 0.88
CA LEU A 32 9.84 4.46 0.15
C LEU A 32 10.50 4.81 -1.20
N ALA A 33 9.99 5.83 -1.90
CA ALA A 33 10.60 6.34 -3.13
C ALA A 33 12.04 6.80 -2.88
N ASP A 34 12.26 7.55 -1.79
CA ASP A 34 13.59 8.00 -1.39
C ASP A 34 14.53 6.84 -1.01
N ALA A 35 14.00 5.83 -0.30
CA ALA A 35 14.75 4.66 0.13
C ALA A 35 15.13 3.74 -1.04
N LEU A 36 14.21 3.52 -1.98
CA LEU A 36 14.39 2.63 -3.13
C LEU A 36 15.04 3.32 -4.34
N LYS A 37 15.22 4.65 -4.30
CA LYS A 37 15.65 5.47 -5.45
C LYS A 37 14.74 5.28 -6.67
N MET A 38 13.45 5.23 -6.44
CA MET A 38 12.40 5.08 -7.46
C MET A 38 11.49 6.30 -7.48
N SER A 39 10.71 6.48 -8.54
CA SER A 39 9.67 7.52 -8.53
C SER A 39 8.51 7.13 -7.60
N ALA A 40 7.92 8.13 -6.94
CA ALA A 40 6.71 7.95 -6.12
C ALA A 40 5.58 7.24 -6.88
N GLY A 41 5.42 7.53 -8.18
CA GLY A 41 4.43 6.87 -9.03
C GLY A 41 4.68 5.36 -9.19
N GLN A 42 5.95 4.94 -9.37
CA GLN A 42 6.29 3.52 -9.43
C GLN A 42 6.02 2.82 -8.09
N VAL A 43 6.42 3.44 -6.98
CA VAL A 43 6.19 2.89 -5.63
C VAL A 43 4.70 2.76 -5.35
N TYR A 44 3.91 3.80 -5.62
CA TYR A 44 2.46 3.74 -5.45
C TYR A 44 1.83 2.62 -6.30
N SER A 45 2.26 2.49 -7.56
CA SER A 45 1.81 1.42 -8.45
C SER A 45 2.10 0.04 -7.85
N MET A 46 3.32 -0.17 -7.35
CA MET A 46 3.74 -1.42 -6.70
C MET A 46 2.90 -1.73 -5.45
N LEU A 47 2.68 -0.76 -4.56
CA LEU A 47 1.85 -0.92 -3.36
C LEU A 47 0.40 -1.22 -3.70
N ARG A 48 -0.13 -0.58 -4.75
CA ARG A 48 -1.51 -0.79 -5.20
C ARG A 48 -1.70 -2.14 -5.88
N SER A 49 -0.82 -2.52 -6.81
CA SER A 49 -0.95 -3.77 -7.57
C SER A 49 -0.68 -5.02 -6.72
N SER A 50 0.20 -4.92 -5.73
CA SER A 50 0.49 -5.99 -4.77
C SER A 50 -0.60 -6.19 -3.72
N GLY A 51 -1.52 -5.23 -3.58
CA GLY A 51 -2.53 -5.23 -2.53
C GLY A 51 -2.00 -4.78 -1.16
N ILE A 52 -0.73 -4.35 -1.04
CA ILE A 52 -0.17 -3.82 0.21
C ILE A 52 -0.94 -2.56 0.65
N LEU A 53 -1.33 -1.71 -0.30
CA LEU A 53 -2.11 -0.51 0.01
C LEU A 53 -3.44 -0.85 0.70
N THR A 54 -4.25 -1.71 0.09
CA THR A 54 -5.61 -2.02 0.58
C THR A 54 -5.65 -3.10 1.66
N GLY A 55 -4.63 -3.96 1.72
CA GLY A 55 -4.55 -5.08 2.65
C GLY A 55 -3.68 -4.84 3.88
N TYR A 56 -2.82 -3.82 3.87
CA TYR A 56 -1.89 -3.54 4.97
C TYR A 56 -1.93 -2.07 5.40
N LEU A 57 -1.61 -1.14 4.51
CA LEU A 57 -1.49 0.29 4.88
C LEU A 57 -2.83 0.90 5.34
N LEU A 58 -3.91 0.73 4.57
CA LEU A 58 -5.20 1.31 4.94
C LEU A 58 -5.83 0.65 6.18
N PRO A 59 -5.85 -0.69 6.31
CA PRO A 59 -6.37 -1.33 7.52
C PRO A 59 -5.49 -1.09 8.75
N GLY A 60 -4.18 -0.98 8.57
CA GLY A 60 -3.21 -0.78 9.64
C GLY A 60 -2.98 0.68 10.05
N TYR A 61 -3.64 1.64 9.39
CA TYR A 61 -3.41 3.08 9.61
C TYR A 61 -3.38 3.45 11.10
N ASP A 62 -4.40 3.08 11.88
CA ASP A 62 -4.55 3.47 13.29
C ASP A 62 -3.36 3.08 14.18
N VAL A 63 -2.65 2.02 13.81
CA VAL A 63 -1.45 1.56 14.53
C VAL A 63 -0.19 2.12 13.89
N LEU A 64 -0.06 1.99 12.56
CA LEU A 64 1.16 2.33 11.83
C LEU A 64 1.49 3.83 11.93
N HIS A 65 0.49 4.72 11.91
CA HIS A 65 0.71 6.17 11.94
C HIS A 65 1.28 6.70 13.27
N THR A 66 1.32 5.87 14.31
CA THR A 66 1.89 6.22 15.63
C THR A 66 3.40 5.93 15.73
N PHE A 67 3.96 5.18 14.78
CA PHE A 67 5.36 4.80 14.79
C PHE A 67 6.27 5.85 14.15
N SER A 68 7.57 5.75 14.41
CA SER A 68 8.56 6.60 13.76
C SER A 68 8.65 6.31 12.27
N LYS A 69 9.15 7.30 11.52
CA LYS A 69 9.38 7.18 10.08
C LYS A 69 10.26 5.98 9.76
N GLU A 70 11.38 5.85 10.48
CA GLU A 70 12.41 4.85 10.22
C GLU A 70 11.82 3.45 10.36
N TYR A 71 11.04 3.22 11.42
CA TYR A 71 10.35 1.95 11.66
C TYR A 71 9.36 1.61 10.53
N ILE A 72 8.51 2.57 10.15
CA ILE A 72 7.50 2.36 9.09
C ILE A 72 8.19 2.02 7.76
N VAL A 73 9.28 2.69 7.43
CA VAL A 73 10.01 2.45 6.17
C VAL A 73 10.66 1.07 6.18
N GLU A 74 11.34 0.69 7.26
CA GLU A 74 11.97 -0.63 7.38
C GLU A 74 10.93 -1.76 7.33
N ASP A 75 9.83 -1.62 8.05
CA ASP A 75 8.72 -2.57 8.05
C ASP A 75 8.13 -2.74 6.64
N LEU A 76 7.81 -1.65 5.96
CA LEU A 76 7.27 -1.71 4.60
C LEU A 76 8.26 -2.30 3.60
N LEU A 77 9.55 -2.00 3.71
CA LEU A 77 10.58 -2.61 2.87
C LEU A 77 10.67 -4.12 3.09
N SER A 78 10.62 -4.58 4.36
CA SER A 78 10.59 -6.01 4.67
C SER A 78 9.34 -6.66 4.10
N TYR A 79 8.18 -6.07 4.34
CA TYR A 79 6.90 -6.61 3.88
C TYR A 79 6.81 -6.67 2.35
N MET A 80 7.33 -5.66 1.65
CA MET A 80 7.41 -5.66 0.19
C MET A 80 8.31 -6.79 -0.35
N LYS A 81 9.40 -7.14 0.35
CA LYS A 81 10.25 -8.30 0.00
C LYS A 81 9.52 -9.62 0.26
N GLU A 82 8.88 -9.78 1.41
CA GLU A 82 8.10 -10.97 1.76
C GLU A 82 6.98 -11.24 0.76
N LYS A 83 6.35 -10.18 0.23
CA LYS A 83 5.32 -10.26 -0.81
C LYS A 83 5.89 -10.47 -2.23
N GLY A 84 7.21 -10.54 -2.40
CA GLY A 84 7.86 -10.69 -3.69
C GLY A 84 7.72 -9.48 -4.62
N VAL A 85 7.40 -8.31 -4.06
CA VAL A 85 7.26 -7.05 -4.80
C VAL A 85 8.64 -6.45 -5.10
N LEU A 86 9.55 -6.55 -4.13
CA LEU A 86 10.96 -6.23 -4.29
C LEU A 86 11.76 -7.53 -4.44
N LYS A 87 12.77 -7.50 -5.30
CA LYS A 87 13.73 -8.59 -5.50
C LYS A 87 14.98 -8.37 -4.67
#